data_AF-A0A392S2R1-F1
#
_entry.id   AF-A0A392S2R1-F1
#
_cell.length_a   1.000
_cell.length_b   1.000
_cell.length_c   1.000
_cell.angle_alpha   90.00
_cell.angle_beta   90.00
_cell.angle_gamma   90.00
#
_symmetry.space_group_name_H-M   'P 1'
#
loop_
_entity.id
_entity.type
_entity.pdbx_description
1 polymer ?
#
loop_
_entity_poly.entity_id
_entity_poly.type
_entity_poly.pdbx_seq_one_letter_code
_entity_poly.pdbx_strand_id
1 'polypeptide(L)' 'FIIHQSVSPDIFEKVGDCESAKQAWDILATAYAGDQKVKKVKLQTLRSKFAQLQMEEKETLQ' A
#
# COMPACT_ATOMS: atom_id res chain seq x y z
N PHE A 1 -6.45 11.45 -20.09
CA PHE A 1 -5.63 10.78 -19.07
C PHE A 1 -4.92 9.61 -19.74
N ILE A 2 -3.59 9.61 -19.82
CA ILE A 2 -2.83 8.52 -20.46
C ILE A 2 -2.04 7.81 -19.36
N ILE A 3 -2.30 6.52 -19.18
CA ILE A 3 -1.75 5.72 -18.08
C ILE A 3 -0.21 5.74 -18.06
N HIS A 4 0.45 5.81 -19.22
CA HIS A 4 1.92 5.85 -19.30
C HIS A 4 2.54 7.10 -18.63
N GLN A 5 1.79 8.21 -18.52
CA GLN A 5 2.26 9.43 -17.84
C GLN A 5 2.15 9.33 -16.31
N SER A 6 1.44 8.34 -15.80
CA SER A 6 1.20 8.13 -14.37
C SER A 6 2.14 7.09 -13.76
N VAL A 7 2.95 6.42 -14.58
CA VAL A 7 3.92 5.40 -14.17
C VAL A 7 5.35 5.90 -14.33
N SER A 8 6.22 5.57 -13.38
CA SER A 8 7.65 5.87 -13.53
C SER A 8 8.23 5.05 -14.69
N PRO A 9 9.32 5.51 -15.33
CA PRO A 9 9.99 4.75 -16.40
C PRO A 9 10.30 3.30 -16.00
N ASP A 10 10.74 3.07 -14.76
CA ASP A 10 11.07 1.73 -14.25
C ASP A 10 9.84 0.80 -14.14
N ILE A 11 8.67 1.34 -13.79
CA ILE A 11 7.43 0.56 -13.73
C ILE A 11 6.91 0.30 -15.14
N PHE A 12 7.05 1.28 -16.03
CA PHE A 12 6.64 1.16 -17.43
C PHE A 12 7.40 0.04 -18.15
N GLU A 13 8.73 -0.01 -18.01
CA GLU A 13 9.58 -1.07 -18.58
C GLU A 13 9.16 -2.45 -18.08
N LYS A 14 9.02 -2.62 -16.76
CA LYS A 14 8.59 -3.88 -16.13
C LYS A 14 7.21 -4.36 -16.57
N VAL A 15 6.27 -3.44 -16.79
CA VAL A 15 4.93 -3.75 -17.30
C VAL A 15 4.97 -4.10 -18.79
N GLY A 16 5.84 -3.46 -19.56
CA GLY A 16 6.04 -3.76 -20.99
C GLY A 16 6.58 -5.17 -21.24
N ASP A 17 7.39 -5.69 -20.32
CA ASP A 17 7.97 -7.05 -20.39
C ASP A 17 7.01 -8.16 -19.90
N CYS A 18 5.80 -7.82 -19.46
CA CYS A 18 4.86 -8.81 -18.94
C CYS A 18 4.16 -9.60 -20.05
N GLU A 19 4.15 -10.93 -19.92
CA GLU A 19 3.49 -11.84 -20.87
C GLU A 19 1.96 -11.90 -20.67
N SER A 20 1.47 -11.41 -19.54
CA SER A 20 0.04 -11.41 -19.22
C SER A 20 -0.42 -10.13 -18.54
N ALA A 21 -1.68 -9.76 -18.81
CA ALA A 21 -2.34 -8.62 -18.16
C ALA A 21 -2.38 -8.77 -16.63
N LYS A 22 -2.44 -10.00 -16.12
CA LYS A 22 -2.41 -10.28 -14.69
C LYS A 22 -1.06 -9.90 -14.07
N GLN A 23 0.04 -10.29 -14.69
CA GLN A 23 1.39 -9.92 -14.20
C GLN A 23 1.58 -8.40 -14.20
N ALA A 24 1.19 -7.73 -15.29
CA ALA A 24 1.22 -6.27 -15.37
C ALA A 24 0.42 -5.62 -14.24
N TRP A 25 -0.79 -6.12 -13.97
CA TRP A 25 -1.64 -5.64 -12.88
C TRP A 25 -1.04 -5.88 -11.50
N ASP A 26 -0.46 -7.05 -11.25
CA ASP A 26 0.16 -7.39 -9.96
C ASP A 26 1.39 -6.51 -9.68
N ILE A 27 2.19 -6.16 -10.70
CA ILE A 27 3.30 -5.20 -10.59
C ILE A 27 2.79 -3.82 -10.21
N LEU A 28 1.77 -3.30 -10.92
CA LEU A 28 1.17 -2.01 -10.61
C LEU A 28 0.59 -1.99 -9.19
N ALA A 29 -0.20 -3.01 -8.82
CA ALA A 29 -0.79 -3.12 -7.49
C ALA A 29 0.28 -3.13 -6.39
N THR A 30 1.38 -3.85 -6.61
CA THR A 30 2.50 -3.92 -5.66
C THR A 30 3.23 -2.59 -5.56
N ALA A 31 3.49 -1.92 -6.68
CA ALA A 31 4.23 -0.66 -6.71
C ALA A 31 3.49 0.49 -6.00
N TYR A 32 2.17 0.58 -6.19
CA TYR A 32 1.37 1.70 -5.65
C TYR A 32 0.69 1.39 -4.32
N ALA A 33 0.13 0.20 -4.16
CA ALA A 33 -0.57 -0.17 -2.93
C ALA A 33 0.35 -0.88 -1.91
N GLY A 34 1.59 -1.20 -2.30
CA GLY A 34 2.49 -2.06 -1.55
C GLY A 34 2.11 -3.53 -1.65
N ASP A 35 3.09 -4.41 -1.46
CA ASP A 35 2.86 -5.84 -1.35
C ASP A 35 1.94 -6.18 -0.16
N GLN A 36 1.20 -7.29 -0.24
CA GLN A 36 0.31 -7.77 0.82
C GLN A 36 1.01 -7.89 2.18
N LYS A 37 2.30 -8.24 2.20
CA LYS A 37 3.10 -8.28 3.41
C LYS A 37 3.27 -6.90 4.04
N VAL A 38 3.52 -5.88 3.23
CA VAL A 38 3.66 -4.48 3.70
C VAL A 38 2.34 -3.98 4.28
N LYS A 39 1.21 -4.28 3.62
CA LYS A 39 -0.13 -3.95 4.13
C LYS A 39 -0.39 -4.62 5.49
N LYS A 40 -0.04 -5.91 5.63
CA LYS A 40 -0.19 -6.66 6.88
C LYS A 40 0.66 -6.08 8.02
N VAL A 41 1.92 -5.73 7.74
CA VAL A 41 2.81 -5.11 8.73
C VAL A 41 2.25 -3.75 9.17
N LYS A 42 1.84 -2.89 8.22
CA LYS A 42 1.20 -1.60 8.55
C LYS A 42 -0.03 -1.78 9.43
N LEU A 43 -0.89 -2.76 9.12
CA LEU A 43 -2.07 -3.07 9.91
C LEU A 43 -1.73 -3.53 11.33
N GLN A 44 -0.74 -4.42 11.48
CA GLN A 44 -0.28 -4.85 12.81
C GLN A 44 0.27 -3.68 13.62
N THR A 45 1.09 -2.82 13.02
CA THR A 45 1.59 -1.61 13.68
C THR A 45 0.46 -0.70 14.16
N LEU A 46 -0.57 -0.49 13.33
CA LEU A 46 -1.74 0.31 13.72
C LEU A 46 -2.50 -0.32 14.89
N ARG A 47 -2.71 -1.65 14.88
CA ARG A 47 -3.35 -2.37 15.98
C ARG A 47 -2.56 -2.27 17.28
N SER A 48 -1.23 -2.40 17.23
CA SER A 48 -0.36 -2.22 18.40
C SER A 48 -0.46 -0.80 18.95
N LYS A 49 -0.40 0.22 18.09
CA LYS A 49 -0.58 1.63 18.51
C LYS A 49 -1.96 1.86 19.13
N PHE A 50 -3.00 1.25 18.56
CA PHE A 50 -4.36 1.33 19.11
C PHE A 50 -4.48 0.64 20.48
N ALA A 51 -3.90 -0.54 20.67
CA ALA A 51 -3.90 -1.20 21.97
C ALA A 51 -3.10 -0.42 23.04
N GLN A 52 -2.12 0.37 22.60
CA GLN A 52 -1.30 1.24 23.45
C GLN A 52 -1.94 2.61 23.71
N LEU A 53 -3.01 2.97 23.00
CA LEU A 53 -3.77 4.18 23.28
C LEU A 53 -4.46 4.00 24.63
N GLN A 54 -4.07 4.84 25.59
CA GLN A 54 -4.71 4.98 26.89
C GLN A 54 -5.28 6.39 26.95
N MET A 55 -6.45 6.53 27.57
CA MET A 55 -7.05 7.84 27.77
C MET A 55 -6.23 8.63 28.80
N GLU A 56 -5.95 9.90 28.52
CA GLU A 56 -5.36 10.79 29.52
C GLU A 56 -6.38 11.13 30.61
N GLU A 57 -5.95 11.46 31.84
CA GLU A 57 -6.86 11.76 32.97
C GLU A 57 -7.84 12.91 32.67
N LYS A 58 -7.49 13.78 31.70
CA LYS A 58 -8.32 14.90 31.24
C LYS A 58 -9.28 14.52 30.09
N GLU A 59 -9.17 13.32 29.53
CA GLU A 59 -10.09 12.82 28.52
C GLU A 59 -11.27 12.15 29.23
N THR A 60 -12.41 12.83 29.21
CA THR A 60 -13.69 12.28 29.70
C THR A 60 -14.46 11.66 28.55
N LEU A 61 -14.97 10.44 28.74
CA LEU A 61 -16.00 9.86 27.88
C LEU A 61 -17.30 10.63 28.15
N GLN A 62 -17.65 11.57 27.26
CA GLN A 62 -18.90 12.34 27.33
C GLN A 62 -20.05 11.61 26.63
#